data_AF-A0A251R692-F1
#
_entry.id   AF-A0A251R692-F1
#
_cell.length_a   1.000
_cell.length_b   1.000
_cell.length_c   1.000
_cell.angle_alpha   90.00
_cell.angle_beta   90.00
_cell.angle_gamma   90.00
#
_symmetry.space_group_name_H-M   'P 1'
#
loop_
_entity.id
_entity.type
_entity.pdbx_description
1 polymer ?
#
loop_
_entity_poly.entity_id
_entity_poly.type
_entity_poly.pdbx_seq_one_letter_code
_entity_poly.pdbx_strand_id
1 'polypeptide(L)'
;MKILIDVGFWGFVQRHREYRQKIISHYQPVHKELYTMQAAQFFVPSFLKAINENTEDSFRSIMAEPAPGIYTFEMLQPYFCELLLSEVETFERWVIETNFRIMRPNTMNRYGCVLDDFGLETMLDKLMEDFIRPMSRVFFPEVGGSTLDSHHGFVVEYGTDKDSELGFHVDDSEVTLNVCLGKQFSGGELFFRGIRCDKHVNSETQSEEIFDYSHVPGHAVLHRGRNRHGARATTSGCRVNLLLWCRSSVFRELKKYQKDSSNWCGECQREKKERQRQSIAATKLELLKRDGKPTS
;
A
#
# COMPACT_ATOMS: atom_id res chain seq x y z
N MET A 1 23.10 24.98 3.32
CA MET A 1 22.11 23.95 3.72
C MET A 1 21.80 22.93 2.61
N LYS A 2 21.79 23.29 1.31
CA LYS A 2 21.60 22.33 0.19
C LYS A 2 22.73 21.29 0.05
N ILE A 3 23.99 21.74 0.12
CA ILE A 3 25.18 20.88 -0.09
C ILE A 3 25.34 19.79 1.00
N LEU A 4 24.98 20.07 2.25
CA LEU A 4 25.05 19.10 3.36
C LEU A 4 23.94 18.03 3.30
N ILE A 5 22.78 18.36 2.71
CA ILE A 5 21.68 17.42 2.49
C ILE A 5 22.06 16.45 1.36
N ASP A 6 22.67 16.95 0.28
CA ASP A 6 23.13 16.11 -0.83
C ASP A 6 24.21 15.12 -0.39
N VAL A 7 25.24 15.55 0.35
CA VAL A 7 26.30 14.63 0.84
C VAL A 7 25.74 13.55 1.76
N GLY A 8 24.76 13.89 2.62
CA GLY A 8 24.09 12.92 3.49
C GLY A 8 23.25 11.90 2.74
N PHE A 9 22.53 12.35 1.70
CA PHE A 9 21.72 11.50 0.83
C PHE A 9 22.57 10.55 -0.01
N TRP A 10 23.60 11.07 -0.70
CA TRP A 10 24.53 10.26 -1.50
C TRP A 10 25.27 9.24 -0.62
N GLY A 11 25.70 9.64 0.57
CA GLY A 11 26.32 8.73 1.53
C GLY A 11 25.36 7.63 2.03
N PHE A 12 24.08 7.93 2.19
CA PHE A 12 23.07 6.92 2.54
C PHE A 12 22.84 5.93 1.38
N VAL A 13 22.65 6.42 0.16
CA VAL A 13 22.45 5.59 -1.04
C VAL A 13 23.64 4.65 -1.25
N GLN A 14 24.86 5.16 -1.12
CA GLN A 14 26.06 4.33 -1.26
C GLN A 14 26.15 3.24 -0.19
N ARG A 15 25.91 3.59 1.10
CA ARG A 15 25.87 2.59 2.18
C ARG A 15 24.81 1.53 1.97
N HIS A 16 23.63 1.93 1.48
CA HIS A 16 22.53 1.01 1.17
C HIS A 16 22.95 0.03 0.06
N ARG A 17 23.60 0.54 -1.00
CA ARG A 17 24.12 -0.29 -2.10
C ARG A 17 25.19 -1.28 -1.63
N GLU A 18 26.14 -0.83 -0.81
CA GLU A 18 27.17 -1.69 -0.23
C GLU A 18 26.57 -2.77 0.68
N TYR A 19 25.55 -2.40 1.45
CA TYR A 19 24.78 -3.34 2.27
C TYR A 19 24.11 -4.43 1.41
N ARG A 20 23.36 -4.05 0.37
CA ARG A 20 22.70 -5.00 -0.53
C ARG A 20 23.71 -5.89 -1.24
N GLN A 21 24.82 -5.31 -1.73
CA GLN A 21 25.88 -6.07 -2.40
C GLN A 21 26.50 -7.13 -1.48
N LYS A 22 26.65 -6.85 -0.19
CA LYS A 22 27.13 -7.84 0.80
C LYS A 22 26.14 -8.98 0.97
N ILE A 23 24.84 -8.72 0.99
CA ILE A 23 23.85 -9.79 1.07
C ILE A 23 23.91 -10.63 -0.20
N ILE A 24 23.83 -10.01 -1.38
CA ILE A 24 23.83 -10.69 -2.67
C ILE A 24 25.09 -11.57 -2.87
N SER A 25 26.25 -11.17 -2.33
CA SER A 25 27.47 -11.94 -2.46
C SER A 25 27.60 -13.12 -1.49
N HIS A 26 26.81 -13.16 -0.41
CA HIS A 26 26.95 -14.18 0.66
C HIS A 26 25.70 -15.06 0.83
N TYR A 27 24.52 -14.56 0.50
CA TYR A 27 23.29 -15.32 0.47
C TYR A 27 23.16 -16.04 -0.88
N GLN A 28 22.81 -17.32 -0.84
CA GLN A 28 22.57 -18.13 -2.04
C GLN A 28 21.06 -18.40 -2.16
N PRO A 29 20.39 -17.84 -3.18
CA PRO A 29 18.97 -18.09 -3.39
C PRO A 29 18.65 -19.56 -3.65
N VAL A 30 17.54 -20.04 -3.11
CA VAL A 30 17.11 -21.43 -3.32
C VAL A 30 16.08 -21.56 -4.45
N HIS A 31 15.21 -20.57 -4.63
CA HIS A 31 14.18 -20.51 -5.66
C HIS A 31 14.53 -19.48 -6.73
N LYS A 32 15.46 -19.84 -7.62
CA LYS A 32 15.95 -18.96 -8.69
C LYS A 32 14.83 -18.43 -9.58
N GLU A 33 13.74 -19.18 -9.69
CA GLU A 33 12.55 -18.75 -10.42
C GLU A 33 11.98 -17.40 -9.94
N LEU A 34 12.05 -17.09 -8.64
CA LEU A 34 11.51 -15.86 -8.05
C LEU A 34 12.23 -14.59 -8.51
N TYR A 35 13.46 -14.72 -9.01
CA TYR A 35 14.33 -13.59 -9.34
C TYR A 35 14.07 -13.00 -10.72
N THR A 36 13.16 -13.62 -11.47
CA THR A 36 12.69 -13.12 -12.76
C THR A 36 11.17 -13.20 -12.80
N MET A 37 10.52 -12.28 -13.50
CA MET A 37 9.06 -12.28 -13.60
C MET A 37 8.57 -13.45 -14.45
N GLN A 38 8.03 -14.49 -13.81
CA GLN A 38 7.42 -15.65 -14.46
C GLN A 38 5.89 -15.58 -14.33
N ALA A 39 5.30 -14.60 -15.00
CA ALA A 39 3.90 -14.21 -14.84
C ALA A 39 2.92 -15.40 -14.88
N ALA A 40 3.08 -16.32 -15.83
CA ALA A 40 2.23 -17.52 -15.99
C ALA A 40 2.26 -18.48 -14.80
N GLN A 41 3.36 -18.52 -14.04
CA GLN A 41 3.51 -19.35 -12.85
C GLN A 41 3.14 -18.59 -11.58
N PHE A 42 3.25 -17.26 -11.60
CA PHE A 42 3.05 -16.43 -10.42
C PHE A 42 1.59 -16.07 -10.19
N PHE A 43 0.85 -15.85 -11.27
CA PHE A 43 -0.49 -15.30 -11.20
C PHE A 43 -1.58 -16.27 -11.63
N VAL A 44 -2.77 -16.09 -11.07
CA VAL A 44 -3.95 -16.85 -11.52
C VAL A 44 -4.32 -16.49 -12.96
N PRO A 45 -4.86 -17.44 -13.76
CA PRO A 45 -5.10 -17.18 -15.19
C PRO A 45 -6.10 -16.05 -15.45
N SER A 46 -7.10 -15.90 -14.59
CA SER A 46 -8.08 -14.81 -14.65
C SER A 46 -7.41 -13.45 -14.51
N PHE A 47 -6.49 -13.31 -13.55
CA PHE A 47 -5.71 -12.09 -13.34
C PHE A 47 -4.85 -11.76 -14.58
N LEU A 48 -4.09 -12.74 -15.09
CA LEU A 48 -3.26 -12.54 -16.28
C LEU A 48 -4.07 -12.14 -17.50
N LYS A 49 -5.23 -12.78 -17.71
CA LYS A 49 -6.13 -12.44 -18.80
C LYS A 49 -6.57 -10.98 -18.72
N ALA A 50 -6.99 -10.53 -17.53
CA ALA A 50 -7.41 -9.14 -17.32
C ALA A 50 -6.28 -8.14 -17.57
N ILE A 51 -5.06 -8.46 -17.12
CA ILE A 51 -3.84 -7.66 -17.36
C ILE A 51 -3.49 -7.59 -18.85
N ASN A 52 -3.57 -8.70 -19.57
CA ASN A 52 -3.28 -8.74 -21.01
C ASN A 52 -4.32 -7.96 -21.83
N GLU A 53 -5.59 -8.01 -21.45
CA GLU A 53 -6.65 -7.18 -22.07
C GLU A 53 -6.47 -5.69 -21.76
N ASN A 54 -5.99 -5.36 -20.55
CA ASN A 54 -5.58 -4.01 -20.14
C ASN A 54 -6.68 -2.93 -20.30
N THR A 55 -7.93 -3.30 -20.04
CA THR A 55 -9.07 -2.37 -20.07
C THR A 55 -9.67 -2.20 -18.68
N GLU A 56 -10.42 -1.12 -18.48
CA GLU A 56 -11.16 -0.93 -17.22
C GLU A 56 -12.15 -2.08 -16.97
N ASP A 57 -12.87 -2.52 -17.99
CA ASP A 57 -13.82 -3.63 -17.89
C ASP A 57 -13.13 -4.95 -17.53
N SER A 58 -11.97 -5.24 -18.13
CA SER A 58 -11.22 -6.46 -17.83
C SER A 58 -10.72 -6.46 -16.38
N PHE A 59 -10.21 -5.33 -15.87
CA PHE A 59 -9.84 -5.21 -14.46
C PHE A 59 -11.04 -5.31 -13.52
N ARG A 60 -12.15 -4.63 -13.83
CA ARG A 60 -13.37 -4.70 -13.02
C ARG A 60 -13.95 -6.11 -12.97
N SER A 61 -13.75 -6.93 -14.00
CA SER A 61 -14.23 -8.31 -14.03
C SER A 61 -13.58 -9.23 -12.99
N ILE A 62 -12.39 -8.89 -12.49
CA ILE A 62 -11.64 -9.68 -11.50
C ILE A 62 -11.62 -9.05 -10.10
N MET A 63 -12.11 -7.81 -9.96
CA MET A 63 -12.03 -7.05 -8.71
C MET A 63 -13.40 -6.86 -8.06
N ALA A 64 -13.41 -6.95 -6.73
CA ALA A 64 -14.46 -6.36 -5.91
C ALA A 64 -13.98 -5.03 -5.31
N GLU A 65 -14.89 -4.09 -5.12
CA GLU A 65 -14.66 -2.84 -4.38
C GLU A 65 -15.54 -2.85 -3.11
N PRO A 66 -15.16 -3.59 -2.06
CA PRO A 66 -15.99 -3.71 -0.85
C PRO A 66 -16.13 -2.40 -0.06
N ALA A 67 -15.24 -1.45 -0.29
CA ALA A 67 -15.32 -0.09 0.24
C ALA A 67 -14.67 0.89 -0.74
N PRO A 68 -15.09 2.18 -0.76
CA PRO A 68 -14.60 3.14 -1.75
C PRO A 68 -13.07 3.24 -1.82
N GLY A 69 -12.50 2.94 -2.99
CA GLY A 69 -11.06 2.99 -3.26
C GLY A 69 -10.25 1.86 -2.61
N ILE A 70 -10.89 0.79 -2.16
CA ILE A 70 -10.26 -0.45 -1.67
C ILE A 70 -10.69 -1.57 -2.62
N TYR A 71 -9.75 -2.09 -3.39
CA TYR A 71 -10.01 -3.15 -4.36
C TYR A 71 -9.43 -4.47 -3.88
N THR A 72 -10.18 -5.55 -4.00
CA THR A 72 -9.76 -6.89 -3.59
C THR A 72 -9.92 -7.87 -4.73
N PHE A 73 -8.94 -8.75 -4.95
CA PHE A 73 -8.95 -9.69 -6.06
C PHE A 73 -8.04 -10.90 -5.79
N GLU A 74 -8.38 -12.04 -6.39
CA GLU A 74 -7.48 -13.20 -6.46
C GLU A 74 -6.32 -12.89 -7.41
N MET A 75 -5.09 -13.07 -6.96
CA MET A 75 -3.91 -12.62 -7.70
C MET A 75 -2.88 -13.72 -7.88
N LEU A 76 -2.42 -14.32 -6.79
CA LEU A 76 -1.25 -15.22 -6.79
C LEU A 76 -1.67 -16.68 -6.84
N GLN A 77 -0.91 -17.47 -7.59
CA GLN A 77 -0.97 -18.93 -7.51
C GLN A 77 -0.50 -19.39 -6.11
N PRO A 78 -1.12 -20.43 -5.52
CA PRO A 78 -0.63 -21.02 -4.27
C PRO A 78 0.85 -21.42 -4.34
N TYR A 79 1.29 -21.95 -5.48
CA TYR A 79 2.68 -22.30 -5.74
C TYR A 79 3.64 -21.13 -5.54
N PHE A 80 3.29 -19.94 -6.05
CA PHE A 80 4.12 -18.75 -5.85
C PHE A 80 4.17 -18.32 -4.38
N CYS A 81 3.02 -18.37 -3.68
CA CYS A 81 2.99 -18.08 -2.24
C CYS A 81 3.94 -19.02 -1.47
N GLU A 82 3.93 -20.32 -1.77
CA GLU A 82 4.82 -21.31 -1.16
C GLU A 82 6.29 -21.06 -1.48
N LEU A 83 6.63 -20.77 -2.74
CA LEU A 83 7.99 -20.43 -3.15
C LEU A 83 8.52 -19.20 -2.39
N LEU A 84 7.75 -18.11 -2.40
CA LEU A 84 8.19 -16.86 -1.78
C LEU A 84 8.33 -17.01 -0.26
N LEU A 85 7.40 -17.71 0.40
CA LEU A 85 7.52 -18.04 1.82
C LEU A 85 8.78 -18.87 2.10
N SER A 86 9.03 -19.90 1.29
CA SER A 86 10.21 -20.76 1.48
C SER A 86 11.52 -20.01 1.25
N GLU A 87 11.57 -19.06 0.31
CA GLU A 87 12.75 -18.22 0.09
C GLU A 87 12.99 -17.29 1.28
N VAL A 88 11.94 -16.62 1.77
CA VAL A 88 11.99 -15.75 2.95
C VAL A 88 12.46 -16.51 4.18
N GLU A 89 11.88 -17.68 4.46
CA GLU A 89 12.28 -18.52 5.60
C GLU A 89 13.76 -18.96 5.48
N THR A 90 14.24 -19.22 4.27
CA THR A 90 15.63 -19.59 4.02
C THR A 90 16.57 -18.40 4.23
N PHE A 91 16.18 -17.22 3.75
CA PHE A 91 16.91 -15.98 4.00
C PHE A 91 16.99 -15.66 5.49
N GLU A 92 15.88 -15.74 6.23
CA GLU A 92 15.87 -15.51 7.68
C GLU A 92 16.77 -16.50 8.43
N ARG A 93 16.77 -17.79 8.06
CA ARG A 93 17.70 -18.77 8.63
C ARG A 93 19.16 -18.39 8.39
N TRP A 94 19.51 -18.03 7.15
CA TRP A 94 20.85 -17.58 6.81
C TRP A 94 21.26 -16.35 7.64
N VAL A 95 20.37 -15.38 7.82
CA VAL A 95 20.60 -14.18 8.66
C VAL A 95 20.96 -14.58 10.09
N ILE A 96 20.24 -15.54 10.68
CA ILE A 96 20.48 -16.03 12.04
C ILE A 96 21.81 -16.79 12.12
N GLU A 97 22.03 -17.75 11.22
CA GLU A 97 23.22 -18.62 11.22
C GLU A 97 24.53 -17.84 11.00
N THR A 98 24.47 -16.78 10.18
CA THR A 98 25.63 -15.92 9.91
C THR A 98 25.72 -14.72 10.85
N ASN A 99 24.74 -14.54 11.74
CA ASN A 99 24.60 -13.36 12.59
C ASN A 99 24.67 -12.04 11.77
N PHE A 100 24.08 -12.06 10.58
CA PHE A 100 24.09 -10.91 9.68
C PHE A 100 23.06 -9.88 10.14
N ARG A 101 23.41 -8.59 10.13
CA ARG A 101 22.45 -7.54 10.49
C ARG A 101 21.71 -7.07 9.25
N ILE A 102 20.38 -7.27 9.22
CA ILE A 102 19.51 -6.78 8.14
C ILE A 102 18.73 -5.53 8.51
N MET A 103 18.28 -4.79 7.49
CA MET A 103 17.25 -3.76 7.64
C MET A 103 15.89 -4.42 7.84
N ARG A 104 15.04 -3.77 8.65
CA ARG A 104 13.67 -4.23 8.87
C ARG A 104 12.74 -3.65 7.81
N PRO A 105 11.60 -4.31 7.52
CA PRO A 105 10.71 -3.93 6.43
C PRO A 105 10.28 -2.47 6.47
N ASN A 106 9.99 -1.95 7.67
CA ASN A 106 9.72 -0.55 7.92
C ASN A 106 10.01 -0.23 9.40
N THR A 107 9.73 1.00 9.83
CA THR A 107 9.98 1.44 11.21
C THR A 107 8.99 0.89 12.25
N MET A 108 7.91 0.26 11.80
CA MET A 108 6.82 -0.25 12.63
C MET A 108 6.79 -1.78 12.75
N ASN A 109 7.44 -2.50 11.83
CA ASN A 109 7.52 -3.96 11.82
C ASN A 109 8.90 -4.45 12.27
N ARG A 110 8.92 -5.39 13.21
CA ARG A 110 10.15 -6.02 13.73
C ARG A 110 10.51 -7.29 12.98
N TYR A 111 9.56 -7.91 12.28
CA TYR A 111 9.73 -9.19 11.59
C TYR A 111 9.37 -9.11 10.10
N GLY A 112 9.99 -10.00 9.32
CA GLY A 112 9.99 -9.98 7.87
C GLY A 112 11.26 -9.34 7.28
N CYS A 113 11.32 -9.28 5.95
CA CYS A 113 12.47 -8.82 5.19
C CYS A 113 12.09 -7.92 4.01
N VAL A 114 13.02 -7.05 3.60
CA VAL A 114 12.94 -6.27 2.37
C VAL A 114 13.44 -7.17 1.23
N LEU A 115 12.62 -7.34 0.19
CA LEU A 115 12.88 -8.33 -0.87
C LEU A 115 14.00 -7.90 -1.82
N ASP A 116 14.15 -6.60 -2.04
CA ASP A 116 15.22 -6.04 -2.87
C ASP A 116 16.61 -6.36 -2.28
N ASP A 117 16.70 -6.47 -0.95
CA ASP A 117 17.97 -6.65 -0.24
C ASP A 117 18.68 -7.94 -0.60
N PHE A 118 17.90 -8.98 -0.92
CA PHE A 118 18.41 -10.29 -1.32
C PHE A 118 18.06 -10.64 -2.77
N GLY A 119 17.76 -9.62 -3.60
CA GLY A 119 17.88 -9.69 -5.06
C GLY A 119 16.58 -9.75 -5.87
N LEU A 120 15.40 -9.55 -5.26
CA LEU A 120 14.11 -9.61 -5.99
C LEU A 120 13.71 -8.30 -6.71
N GLU A 121 14.52 -7.26 -6.63
CA GLU A 121 14.25 -5.91 -7.20
C GLU A 121 13.78 -5.98 -8.65
N THR A 122 14.47 -6.72 -9.53
CA THR A 122 14.07 -6.83 -10.95
C THR A 122 12.69 -7.48 -11.14
N MET A 123 12.34 -8.48 -10.33
CA MET A 123 11.02 -9.09 -10.39
C MET A 123 9.95 -8.11 -9.90
N LEU A 124 10.23 -7.39 -8.81
CA LEU A 124 9.31 -6.40 -8.23
C LEU A 124 9.14 -5.16 -9.09
N ASP A 125 10.17 -4.77 -9.85
CA ASP A 125 10.10 -3.70 -10.85
C ASP A 125 9.07 -4.08 -11.91
N LYS A 126 9.16 -5.30 -12.43
CA LYS A 126 8.21 -5.83 -13.40
C LYS A 126 6.81 -5.99 -12.81
N LEU A 127 6.70 -6.45 -11.57
CA LEU A 127 5.42 -6.53 -10.85
C LEU A 127 4.72 -5.15 -10.82
N MET A 128 5.46 -4.11 -10.40
CA MET A 128 4.93 -2.76 -10.36
C MET A 128 4.60 -2.25 -11.78
N GLU A 129 5.54 -2.37 -12.71
CA GLU A 129 5.48 -1.75 -14.03
C GLU A 129 4.36 -2.33 -14.90
N ASP A 130 4.29 -3.65 -14.96
CA ASP A 130 3.50 -4.39 -15.95
C ASP A 130 2.14 -4.84 -15.38
N PHE A 131 1.97 -4.86 -14.05
CA PHE A 131 0.75 -5.37 -13.42
C PHE A 131 0.08 -4.31 -12.54
N ILE A 132 0.80 -3.67 -11.62
CA ILE A 132 0.19 -2.73 -10.66
C ILE A 132 -0.10 -1.37 -11.28
N ARG A 133 0.83 -0.83 -12.08
CA ARG A 133 0.67 0.48 -12.75
C ARG A 133 -0.52 0.52 -13.73
N PRO A 134 -0.78 -0.51 -14.57
CA PRO A 134 -1.98 -0.54 -15.42
C PRO A 134 -3.30 -0.40 -14.66
N MET A 135 -3.46 -1.15 -13.56
CA MET A 135 -4.65 -1.06 -12.70
C MET A 135 -4.70 0.29 -11.99
N SER A 136 -3.54 0.77 -11.50
CA SER A 136 -3.45 2.04 -10.78
C SER A 136 -3.78 3.25 -11.63
N ARG A 137 -3.44 3.21 -12.93
CA ARG A 137 -3.85 4.23 -13.91
C ARG A 137 -5.37 4.40 -13.96
N VAL A 138 -6.12 3.31 -13.83
CA VAL A 138 -7.59 3.32 -13.92
C VAL A 138 -8.22 3.72 -12.58
N PHE A 139 -7.77 3.12 -11.49
CA PHE A 139 -8.46 3.23 -10.20
C PHE A 139 -7.88 4.30 -9.25
N PHE A 140 -6.67 4.78 -9.51
CA PHE A 140 -5.98 5.78 -8.69
C PHE A 140 -5.37 6.95 -9.49
N PRO A 141 -6.07 7.52 -10.50
CA PRO A 141 -5.52 8.59 -11.33
C PRO A 141 -5.18 9.85 -10.53
N GLU A 142 -5.92 10.13 -9.45
CA GLU A 142 -5.76 11.30 -8.59
C GLU A 142 -4.53 11.29 -7.69
N VAL A 143 -3.86 10.13 -7.55
CA VAL A 143 -2.61 9.99 -6.79
C VAL A 143 -1.44 9.56 -7.67
N GLY A 144 -1.52 9.80 -8.99
CA GLY A 144 -0.41 9.48 -9.90
C GLY A 144 -0.25 7.99 -10.20
N GLY A 145 -1.35 7.22 -10.16
CA GLY A 145 -1.31 5.79 -10.45
C GLY A 145 -0.77 5.42 -11.85
N SER A 146 -0.79 6.36 -12.81
CA SER A 146 -0.20 6.19 -14.14
C SER A 146 1.32 6.45 -14.20
N THR A 147 1.88 7.08 -13.17
CA THR A 147 3.28 7.55 -13.14
C THR A 147 4.08 6.91 -12.00
N LEU A 148 3.67 5.71 -11.58
CA LEU A 148 4.42 4.91 -10.60
C LEU A 148 5.78 4.51 -11.20
N ASP A 149 6.85 4.78 -10.46
CA ASP A 149 8.24 4.70 -10.95
C ASP A 149 9.25 4.15 -9.93
N SER A 150 8.80 3.87 -8.71
CA SER A 150 9.64 3.26 -7.68
C SER A 150 8.79 2.43 -6.72
N HIS A 151 9.36 1.37 -6.17
CA HIS A 151 8.70 0.53 -5.19
C HIS A 151 9.46 0.45 -3.87
N HIS A 152 8.83 -0.15 -2.87
CA HIS A 152 9.47 -0.77 -1.72
C HIS A 152 8.72 -2.07 -1.44
N GLY A 153 9.34 -3.19 -1.82
CA GLY A 153 8.75 -4.53 -1.71
C GLY A 153 9.30 -5.27 -0.50
N PHE A 154 8.39 -5.74 0.36
CA PHE A 154 8.78 -6.40 1.60
C PHE A 154 7.72 -7.39 2.07
N VAL A 155 8.12 -8.31 2.93
CA VAL A 155 7.20 -9.17 3.66
C VAL A 155 7.13 -8.75 5.12
N VAL A 156 5.97 -8.97 5.72
CA VAL A 156 5.73 -8.77 7.15
C VAL A 156 5.14 -10.05 7.74
N GLU A 157 5.49 -10.33 8.98
CA GLU A 157 5.10 -11.56 9.67
C GLU A 157 4.45 -11.25 11.01
N TYR A 158 3.30 -11.88 11.25
CA TYR A 158 2.53 -11.74 12.46
C TYR A 158 2.20 -13.09 13.10
N GLY A 159 2.23 -13.18 14.43
CA GLY A 159 1.99 -14.42 15.18
C GLY A 159 2.52 -14.38 16.62
N THR A 160 2.43 -15.50 17.33
CA THR A 160 2.73 -15.62 18.77
C THR A 160 4.15 -15.21 19.17
N ASP A 161 5.14 -15.39 18.29
CA ASP A 161 6.55 -15.01 18.51
C ASP A 161 7.06 -13.96 17.50
N LYS A 162 6.13 -13.26 16.86
CA LYS A 162 6.37 -12.22 15.86
C LYS A 162 5.65 -10.94 16.29
N ASP A 163 5.34 -10.02 15.38
CA ASP A 163 4.45 -8.90 15.71
C ASP A 163 3.02 -9.42 15.87
N SER A 164 2.28 -8.96 16.88
CA SER A 164 0.88 -9.39 17.05
C SER A 164 -0.05 -8.59 16.16
N GLU A 165 0.16 -7.27 16.09
CA GLU A 165 -0.69 -6.30 15.40
C GLU A 165 0.17 -5.18 14.80
N LEU A 166 -0.45 -4.29 14.03
CA LEU A 166 0.20 -3.07 13.55
C LEU A 166 -0.72 -1.88 13.79
N GLY A 167 -0.21 -0.91 14.54
CA GLY A 167 -0.96 0.28 14.96
C GLY A 167 -1.48 1.11 13.78
N PHE A 168 -2.35 2.06 14.09
CA PHE A 168 -2.96 2.94 13.09
C PHE A 168 -1.94 3.82 12.37
N HIS A 169 -1.91 3.76 11.05
CA HIS A 169 -0.93 4.45 10.22
C HIS A 169 -1.45 4.71 8.79
N VAL A 170 -0.53 5.17 7.95
CA VAL A 170 -0.65 5.37 6.51
C VAL A 170 0.66 4.92 5.89
N ASP A 171 0.62 4.50 4.64
CA ASP A 171 1.83 4.08 3.93
C ASP A 171 2.55 5.28 3.33
N ASP A 172 3.86 5.17 3.21
CA ASP A 172 4.67 6.05 2.37
C ASP A 172 4.60 5.61 0.90
N SER A 173 3.39 5.59 0.35
CA SER A 173 3.11 5.20 -1.03
C SER A 173 1.99 6.05 -1.62
N GLU A 174 1.94 6.12 -2.94
CA GLU A 174 0.76 6.59 -3.65
C GLU A 174 -0.28 5.45 -3.71
N VAL A 175 0.18 4.24 -4.07
CA VAL A 175 -0.64 3.02 -4.11
C VAL A 175 0.09 1.89 -3.37
N THR A 176 -0.64 1.15 -2.55
CA THR A 176 -0.15 -0.03 -1.83
C THR A 176 -0.85 -1.27 -2.36
N LEU A 177 -0.06 -2.27 -2.71
CA LEU A 177 -0.49 -3.66 -2.86
C LEU A 177 -0.17 -4.40 -1.56
N ASN A 178 -1.14 -5.13 -1.03
CA ASN A 178 -0.99 -6.02 0.13
C ASN A 178 -1.59 -7.39 -0.21
N VAL A 179 -0.76 -8.42 -0.32
CA VAL A 179 -1.17 -9.77 -0.71
C VAL A 179 -0.90 -10.74 0.42
N CYS A 180 -1.89 -11.54 0.80
CA CYS A 180 -1.69 -12.58 1.80
C CYS A 180 -0.92 -13.75 1.19
N LEU A 181 0.29 -14.01 1.68
CA LEU A 181 1.09 -15.19 1.33
C LEU A 181 0.80 -16.37 2.26
N GLY A 182 0.46 -16.03 3.51
CA GLY A 182 0.48 -16.92 4.66
C GLY A 182 -0.53 -18.06 4.64
N LYS A 183 -0.27 -18.98 5.56
CA LYS A 183 -0.94 -20.28 5.76
C LYS A 183 -2.16 -20.14 6.68
N GLN A 184 -2.47 -21.16 7.49
CA GLN A 184 -3.59 -21.15 8.44
C GLN A 184 -3.30 -20.18 9.61
N PHE A 185 -4.13 -19.16 9.78
CA PHE A 185 -4.12 -18.23 10.91
C PHE A 185 -5.55 -17.78 11.26
N SER A 186 -5.72 -17.07 12.37
CA SER A 186 -6.98 -16.42 12.75
C SER A 186 -6.72 -15.03 13.31
N GLY A 187 -7.70 -14.15 13.17
CA GLY A 187 -7.54 -12.72 13.39
C GLY A 187 -6.66 -12.07 12.32
N GLY A 188 -6.03 -10.95 12.67
CA GLY A 188 -5.18 -10.23 11.74
C GLY A 188 -5.97 -9.55 10.63
N GLU A 189 -7.17 -9.04 10.89
CA GLU A 189 -7.90 -8.26 9.91
C GLU A 189 -7.15 -6.95 9.58
N LEU A 190 -7.13 -6.59 8.31
CA LEU A 190 -6.66 -5.29 7.85
C LEU A 190 -7.83 -4.31 7.98
N PHE A 191 -7.70 -3.31 8.84
CA PHE A 191 -8.77 -2.36 9.08
C PHE A 191 -8.46 -1.00 8.44
N PHE A 192 -9.45 -0.37 7.82
CA PHE A 192 -9.38 0.92 7.15
C PHE A 192 -10.31 1.94 7.80
N ARG A 193 -9.88 3.20 7.85
CA ARG A 193 -10.56 4.31 8.52
C ARG A 193 -10.59 5.56 7.64
N GLY A 194 -10.71 5.35 6.34
CA GLY A 194 -10.84 6.39 5.34
C GLY A 194 -9.57 7.22 5.06
N ILE A 195 -9.65 7.97 3.98
CA ILE A 195 -8.51 8.71 3.42
C ILE A 195 -8.46 10.14 3.97
N ARG A 196 -7.24 10.62 4.24
CA ARG A 196 -6.98 11.98 4.76
C ARG A 196 -5.78 12.64 4.11
N CYS A 197 -5.88 13.96 3.93
CA CYS A 197 -4.74 14.82 3.65
C CYS A 197 -3.85 14.97 4.89
N ASP A 198 -2.66 15.54 4.70
CA ASP A 198 -1.65 15.66 5.75
C ASP A 198 -2.16 16.49 6.96
N LYS A 199 -3.04 17.48 6.72
CA LYS A 199 -3.67 18.28 7.77
C LYS A 199 -4.68 17.52 8.62
N HIS A 200 -5.34 16.53 8.03
CA HIS A 200 -6.46 15.82 8.66
C HIS A 200 -6.15 14.36 8.97
N VAL A 201 -4.89 13.93 8.89
CA VAL A 201 -4.49 12.52 9.12
C VAL A 201 -4.96 12.02 10.49
N ASN A 202 -4.95 12.88 11.50
CA ASN A 202 -5.33 12.57 12.88
C ASN A 202 -6.79 12.92 13.22
N SER A 203 -7.60 13.33 12.24
CA SER A 203 -9.04 13.61 12.49
C SER A 203 -9.80 12.33 12.84
N GLU A 204 -10.97 12.47 13.43
CA GLU A 204 -11.80 11.33 13.80
C GLU A 204 -12.21 10.48 12.58
N THR A 205 -12.57 9.23 12.87
CA THR A 205 -13.11 8.30 11.87
C THR A 205 -14.62 8.37 11.90
N GLN A 206 -15.24 8.45 10.72
CA GLN A 206 -16.70 8.38 10.60
C GLN A 206 -17.17 6.95 10.37
N SER A 207 -18.43 6.67 10.67
CA SER A 207 -18.97 5.31 10.61
C SER A 207 -18.91 4.71 9.21
N GLU A 208 -19.06 5.56 8.18
CA GLU A 208 -19.07 5.16 6.77
C GLU A 208 -17.64 4.89 6.23
N GLU A 209 -16.61 5.20 7.02
CA GLU A 209 -15.20 5.00 6.66
C GLU A 209 -14.62 3.73 7.27
N ILE A 210 -15.38 3.03 8.12
CA ILE A 210 -14.96 1.82 8.82
C ILE A 210 -15.14 0.64 7.87
N PHE A 211 -14.03 0.03 7.49
CA PHE A 211 -14.02 -1.21 6.74
C PHE A 211 -12.93 -2.13 7.29
N ASP A 212 -13.24 -3.41 7.47
CA ASP A 212 -12.30 -4.42 7.96
C ASP A 212 -12.27 -5.56 6.96
N TYR A 213 -11.06 -5.96 6.55
CA TYR A 213 -10.82 -7.00 5.56
C TYR A 213 -10.18 -8.22 6.21
N SER A 214 -10.80 -9.38 5.99
CA SER A 214 -10.25 -10.68 6.38
C SER A 214 -9.38 -11.21 5.25
N HIS A 215 -8.11 -11.48 5.56
CA HIS A 215 -7.17 -11.95 4.54
C HIS A 215 -7.51 -13.35 4.04
N VAL A 216 -7.31 -13.55 2.74
CA VAL A 216 -7.41 -14.83 2.05
C VAL A 216 -6.08 -15.09 1.35
N PRO A 217 -5.45 -16.27 1.52
CA PRO A 217 -4.21 -16.59 0.83
C PRO A 217 -4.31 -16.40 -0.70
N GLY A 218 -3.28 -15.83 -1.30
CA GLY A 218 -3.22 -15.49 -2.73
C GLY A 218 -4.07 -14.29 -3.15
N HIS A 219 -4.90 -13.72 -2.26
CA HIS A 219 -5.70 -12.54 -2.56
C HIS A 219 -4.97 -11.25 -2.19
N ALA A 220 -5.13 -10.27 -3.05
CA ALA A 220 -4.58 -8.94 -2.93
C ALA A 220 -5.64 -7.94 -2.43
N VAL A 221 -5.16 -6.94 -1.70
CA VAL A 221 -5.84 -5.68 -1.44
C VAL A 221 -5.00 -4.57 -2.08
N LEU A 222 -5.62 -3.78 -2.94
CA LEU A 222 -5.01 -2.62 -3.58
C LEU A 222 -5.72 -1.35 -3.12
N HIS A 223 -4.98 -0.42 -2.53
CA HIS A 223 -5.54 0.80 -1.97
C HIS A 223 -4.57 1.98 -2.06
N ARG A 224 -5.08 3.20 -1.86
CA ARG A 224 -4.22 4.38 -1.70
C ARG A 224 -3.37 4.26 -0.44
N GLY A 225 -2.09 4.62 -0.50
CA GLY A 225 -1.22 4.63 0.68
C GLY A 225 -1.70 5.59 1.78
N ARG A 226 -2.38 6.69 1.37
CA ARG A 226 -3.00 7.66 2.28
C ARG A 226 -4.30 7.19 2.95
N ASN A 227 -4.80 6.00 2.61
CA ASN A 227 -5.93 5.43 3.34
C ASN A 227 -5.43 4.99 4.71
N ARG A 228 -6.05 5.52 5.78
CA ARG A 228 -5.57 5.25 7.13
C ARG A 228 -5.99 3.85 7.54
N HIS A 229 -5.06 3.05 8.03
CA HIS A 229 -5.32 1.64 8.28
C HIS A 229 -4.38 1.06 9.35
N GLY A 230 -4.57 -0.21 9.66
CA GLY A 230 -3.70 -0.98 10.54
C GLY A 230 -4.06 -2.45 10.49
N ALA A 231 -3.32 -3.28 11.22
CA ALA A 231 -3.63 -4.70 11.33
C ALA A 231 -4.08 -5.02 12.76
N ARG A 232 -5.19 -5.74 12.89
CA ARG A 232 -5.62 -6.29 14.18
C ARG A 232 -4.67 -7.41 14.63
N ALA A 233 -4.81 -7.81 15.88
CA ALA A 233 -4.02 -8.90 16.43
C ALA A 233 -4.26 -10.23 15.68
N THR A 234 -3.18 -10.88 15.28
CA THR A 234 -3.21 -12.30 14.86
C THR A 234 -3.30 -13.15 16.13
N THR A 235 -4.41 -13.86 16.30
CA THR A 235 -4.72 -14.58 17.55
C THR A 235 -4.23 -16.02 17.55
N SER A 236 -4.01 -16.61 16.37
CA SER A 236 -3.40 -17.94 16.22
C SER A 236 -2.73 -18.09 14.86
N GLY A 237 -1.70 -18.93 14.78
CA GLY A 237 -0.97 -19.21 13.55
C GLY A 237 0.03 -18.13 13.18
N CYS A 238 0.48 -18.14 11.92
CA CYS A 238 1.42 -17.17 11.36
C CYS A 238 0.84 -16.55 10.10
N ARG A 239 0.59 -15.25 10.12
CA ARG A 239 0.11 -14.48 8.97
C ARG A 239 1.30 -13.78 8.33
N VAL A 240 1.52 -14.07 7.05
CA VAL A 240 2.58 -13.45 6.26
C VAL A 240 1.96 -12.75 5.06
N ASN A 241 2.34 -11.50 4.85
CA ASN A 241 1.84 -10.71 3.73
C ASN A 241 3.00 -10.10 2.94
N LEU A 242 2.87 -10.11 1.62
CA LEU A 242 3.69 -9.35 0.68
C LEU A 242 3.10 -7.94 0.57
N LEU A 243 3.93 -6.93 0.76
CA LEU A 243 3.58 -5.54 0.50
C LEU A 243 4.45 -4.98 -0.62
N LEU A 244 3.84 -4.19 -1.49
CA LEU A 244 4.53 -3.38 -2.49
C LEU A 244 4.02 -1.94 -2.40
N TRP A 245 4.83 -1.08 -1.79
CA TRP A 245 4.58 0.35 -1.74
C TRP A 245 5.04 0.99 -3.04
N CYS A 246 4.10 1.36 -3.90
CA CYS A 246 4.39 1.98 -5.19
C CYS A 246 4.34 3.49 -5.06
N ARG A 247 5.38 4.15 -5.58
CA ARG A 247 5.54 5.61 -5.50
C ARG A 247 5.63 6.24 -6.88
N SER A 248 5.24 7.50 -6.96
CA SER A 248 5.37 8.33 -8.16
C SER A 248 6.16 9.61 -7.85
N SER A 249 7.37 9.73 -8.40
CA SER A 249 8.17 10.96 -8.26
C SER A 249 7.46 12.17 -8.88
N VAL A 250 6.78 11.98 -10.02
CA VAL A 250 6.01 13.02 -10.71
C VAL A 250 4.89 13.56 -9.84
N PHE A 251 4.08 12.68 -9.25
CA PHE A 251 2.98 13.10 -8.37
C PHE A 251 3.51 13.83 -7.12
N ARG A 252 4.57 13.30 -6.51
CA ARG A 252 5.21 13.92 -5.34
C ARG A 252 5.76 15.30 -5.64
N GLU A 253 6.32 15.51 -6.84
CA GLU A 253 6.75 16.84 -7.28
C GLU A 253 5.57 17.79 -7.48
N LEU A 254 4.53 17.34 -8.20
CA LEU A 254 3.31 18.13 -8.44
C LEU A 254 2.62 18.54 -7.12
N LYS A 255 2.59 17.65 -6.13
CA LYS A 255 1.98 17.90 -4.82
C LYS A 255 2.63 19.08 -4.09
N LYS A 256 3.92 19.38 -4.31
CA LYS A 256 4.61 20.54 -3.70
C LYS A 256 4.01 21.89 -4.12
N TYR A 257 3.36 21.94 -5.29
CA TYR A 257 2.79 23.16 -5.86
C TYR A 257 1.27 23.27 -5.70
N GLN A 258 0.60 22.21 -5.23
CA GLN A 258 -0.84 22.23 -4.99
C GLN A 258 -1.17 22.95 -3.67
N LYS A 259 -1.83 24.11 -3.76
CA LYS A 259 -2.37 24.85 -2.61
C LYS A 259 -3.79 24.38 -2.28
N ASP A 260 -3.89 23.58 -1.23
CA ASP A 260 -5.07 23.31 -0.38
C ASP A 260 -6.48 23.47 -0.98
N SER A 261 -7.00 22.36 -1.51
CA SER A 261 -8.22 21.72 -0.99
C SER A 261 -8.27 20.31 -1.55
N SER A 262 -7.87 19.33 -0.74
CA SER A 262 -7.84 17.94 -1.18
C SER A 262 -9.26 17.44 -1.38
N ASN A 263 -9.77 17.54 -2.61
CA ASN A 263 -11.09 17.01 -3.00
C ASN A 263 -11.23 15.50 -2.75
N TRP A 264 -10.15 14.80 -2.40
CA TRP A 264 -10.11 13.40 -2.04
C TRP A 264 -10.08 13.14 -0.52
N CYS A 265 -9.85 14.16 0.32
CA CYS A 265 -9.82 14.02 1.78
C CYS A 265 -11.24 14.05 2.35
N GLY A 266 -11.63 12.99 3.06
CA GLY A 266 -12.98 12.86 3.64
C GLY A 266 -13.33 14.03 4.56
N GLU A 267 -12.40 14.49 5.39
CA GLU A 267 -12.61 15.64 6.28
C GLU A 267 -12.73 16.96 5.52
N CYS A 268 -11.87 17.22 4.52
CA CYS A 268 -11.99 18.44 3.71
C CYS A 268 -13.35 18.52 3.00
N GLN A 269 -13.85 17.39 2.49
CA GLN A 269 -15.17 17.33 1.87
C GLN A 269 -16.29 17.59 2.88
N ARG A 270 -16.19 17.07 4.11
CA ARG A 270 -17.16 17.32 5.17
C ARG A 270 -17.21 18.78 5.58
N GLU A 271 -16.07 19.37 5.90
CA GLU A 271 -15.99 20.79 6.23
C GLU A 271 -16.57 21.67 5.11
N LYS A 272 -16.32 21.31 3.84
CA LYS A 272 -16.88 22.01 2.68
C LYS A 272 -18.41 21.88 2.64
N LYS A 273 -18.96 20.68 2.85
CA LYS A 273 -20.41 20.43 2.91
C LYS A 273 -21.05 21.18 4.07
N GLU A 274 -20.40 21.24 5.22
CA GLU A 274 -20.91 21.94 6.40
C GLU A 274 -20.94 23.46 6.20
N ARG A 275 -19.86 24.05 5.67
CA ARG A 275 -19.84 25.47 5.26
C ARG A 275 -20.95 25.79 4.27
N GLN A 276 -21.21 24.90 3.30
CA GLN A 276 -22.29 25.09 2.32
C GLN A 276 -23.67 25.04 2.99
N ARG A 277 -23.91 24.09 3.90
CA ARG A 277 -25.18 23.99 4.66
C ARG A 277 -25.44 25.26 5.48
N GLN A 278 -24.43 25.75 6.19
CA GLN A 278 -24.53 26.97 6.99
C GLN A 278 -24.82 28.20 6.12
N SER A 279 -24.15 28.31 4.96
CA SER A 279 -24.40 29.40 3.99
C SER A 279 -25.82 29.36 3.43
N ILE A 280 -26.33 28.17 3.07
CA ILE A 280 -27.71 28.00 2.61
C ILE A 280 -28.71 28.38 3.70
N ALA A 281 -28.48 27.93 4.95
CA ALA A 281 -29.34 28.25 6.08
C ALA A 281 -29.38 29.77 6.36
N ALA A 282 -28.22 30.42 6.35
CA ALA A 282 -28.11 31.88 6.51
C ALA A 282 -28.84 32.64 5.39
N THR A 283 -28.64 32.25 4.13
CA THR A 283 -29.30 32.86 2.98
C THR A 283 -30.83 32.69 3.06
N LYS A 284 -31.30 31.49 3.43
CA LYS A 284 -32.74 31.23 3.61
C LYS A 284 -33.34 32.12 4.71
N LEU A 285 -32.62 32.30 5.82
CA LEU A 285 -33.06 33.18 6.91
C LEU A 285 -33.12 34.65 6.47
N GLU A 286 -32.16 35.11 5.67
CA GLU A 286 -32.18 36.47 5.11
C GLU A 286 -33.35 36.69 4.15
N LEU A 287 -33.65 35.73 3.27
CA LEU A 287 -34.78 35.82 2.34
C LEU A 287 -36.11 35.89 3.09
N LEU A 288 -36.32 35.03 4.09
CA LEU A 288 -37.53 35.06 4.94
C LEU A 288 -37.70 36.40 5.69
N LYS A 289 -36.60 37.03 6.11
CA LYS A 289 -36.63 38.37 6.74
C LYS A 289 -36.99 39.48 5.74
N ARG A 290 -36.71 39.32 4.45
CA ARG A 290 -37.05 40.28 3.40
C ARG A 290 -38.53 40.17 3.01
N ASP A 291 -39.06 38.96 2.92
CA ASP A 291 -40.48 38.72 2.59
C ASP A 291 -41.45 39.09 3.73
N GLY A 292 -40.95 39.16 4.97
CA GLY A 292 -41.73 39.55 6.14
C GLY A 292 -41.81 41.06 6.42
N LYS A 293 -41.21 41.92 5.60
CA LYS A 293 -41.32 43.39 5.74
C LYS A 293 -42.49 43.90 4.90
N PRO A 294 -43.52 44.56 5.49
CA PRO A 294 -44.54 45.23 4.70
C PRO A 294 -43.87 46.34 3.90
N THR A 295 -44.12 46.38 2.59
CA THR A 295 -43.84 47.55 1.75
C THR A 295 -44.68 48.70 2.30
N SER A 296 -44.01 49.64 2.96
CA SER A 296 -44.60 50.90 3.40
C SER A 296 -44.73 51.89 2.24
#